data_AF-A0A843T257-F1
#
_entry.id   AF-A0A843T257-F1
#
_cell.length_a   1.000
_cell.length_b   1.000
_cell.length_c   1.000
_cell.angle_alpha   90.00
_cell.angle_beta   90.00
_cell.angle_gamma   90.00
#
_symmetry.space_group_name_H-M   'P 1'
#
loop_
_entity.id
_entity.type
_entity.pdbx_description
1 polymer ?
#
loop_
_entity_poly.entity_id
_entity_poly.type
_entity_poly.pdbx_seq_one_letter_code
_entity_poly.pdbx_strand_id
1 'polypeptide(L)'
;MYGATNPGRTALPRCIYCLKGGVATDFNREHVIPESCGRFQDALVAHELVCTSCNSYFGGSLDLILARGTDEGLQRYFFEVKPKEEIARFRYDALTIHYQGGGDYNGAILRLSADPSATNGFRATPIEQVGFALSSGLGFEWMPLKDVYEGVWKERDDLDPKKGVRIYASDHEAVRTFLKAEGVDLPSWRQMARDDDSSEEVLVHQVSRITTDVERAIAKISFNYLALVNGAAFALRPDFDPIRRFIRFGQEQQVGFIHVDTNEVLSLPRPPGTPEDQRPVVHVLTVEYSLHETSVIGQVSLFGGFRYVVCHAETAVPGLRRSGHLYNVAELSVVRLGK
;
A
#
# COMPACT_ATOMS: atom_id res chain seq x y z
N MET A 1 -25.85 44.37 17.44
CA MET A 1 -24.88 44.57 16.35
C MET A 1 -24.99 43.38 15.41
N TYR A 2 -25.70 43.57 14.31
CA TYR A 2 -25.83 42.58 13.24
C TYR A 2 -24.54 42.60 12.41
N GLY A 3 -23.76 41.52 12.47
CA GLY A 3 -22.58 41.34 11.64
C GLY A 3 -23.00 41.01 10.21
N ALA A 4 -22.49 41.79 9.26
CA ALA A 4 -22.78 41.72 7.84
C ALA A 4 -22.49 40.32 7.26
N THR A 5 -23.49 39.72 6.63
CA THR A 5 -23.34 38.54 5.78
C THR A 5 -22.77 38.97 4.43
N ASN A 6 -21.59 38.44 4.10
CA ASN A 6 -20.89 38.66 2.84
C ASN A 6 -21.70 38.03 1.68
N PRO A 7 -22.17 38.78 0.68
CA PRO A 7 -23.17 38.31 -0.30
C PRO A 7 -22.59 37.45 -1.45
N GLY A 8 -21.43 36.81 -1.26
CA GLY A 8 -20.71 36.07 -2.31
C GLY A 8 -20.60 34.55 -2.15
N ARG A 9 -21.04 33.95 -1.03
CA ARG A 9 -21.01 32.47 -0.83
C ARG A 9 -22.41 31.90 -1.03
N THR A 10 -22.76 31.56 -2.27
CA THR A 10 -24.13 31.16 -2.65
C THR A 10 -24.44 29.67 -2.52
N ALA A 11 -23.50 28.83 -2.08
CA ALA A 11 -23.81 27.46 -1.67
C ALA A 11 -22.88 26.98 -0.54
N LEU A 12 -23.44 26.34 0.48
CA LEU A 12 -22.66 25.68 1.53
C LEU A 12 -21.93 24.47 0.91
N PRO A 13 -20.67 24.19 1.32
CA PRO A 13 -19.90 23.09 0.75
C PRO A 13 -20.57 21.75 0.99
N ARG A 14 -20.40 20.83 0.03
CA ARG A 14 -20.85 19.44 0.11
C ARG A 14 -19.65 18.52 -0.02
N CYS A 15 -19.58 17.54 0.88
CA CYS A 15 -18.51 16.57 0.91
C CYS A 15 -18.55 15.69 -0.35
N ILE A 16 -17.42 15.58 -1.05
CA ILE A 16 -17.29 14.76 -2.27
C ILE A 16 -17.43 13.26 -2.02
N TYR A 17 -17.56 12.81 -0.76
CA TYR A 17 -17.70 11.39 -0.38
C TYR A 17 -19.08 11.02 0.15
N CYS A 18 -19.55 11.71 1.19
CA CYS A 18 -20.84 11.37 1.81
C CYS A 18 -21.99 12.23 1.30
N LEU A 19 -21.72 13.20 0.40
CA LEU A 19 -22.68 14.14 -0.18
C LEU A 19 -23.41 15.06 0.82
N LYS A 20 -23.13 14.90 2.13
CA LYS A 20 -23.58 15.78 3.21
C LYS A 20 -22.90 17.14 3.09
N GLY A 21 -23.61 18.17 3.48
CA GLY A 21 -23.14 19.55 3.50
C GLY A 21 -24.05 20.41 4.37
N GLY A 22 -23.87 21.71 4.28
CA GLY A 22 -24.66 22.66 5.07
C GLY A 22 -23.98 23.05 6.39
N VAL A 23 -24.67 23.87 7.19
CA VAL A 23 -24.12 24.52 8.40
C VAL A 23 -23.67 23.51 9.46
N ALA A 24 -24.28 22.33 9.51
CA ALA A 24 -23.96 21.28 10.47
C ALA A 24 -22.82 20.34 10.02
N THR A 25 -22.23 20.56 8.83
CA THR A 25 -21.14 19.72 8.33
C THR A 25 -19.82 20.46 8.45
N ASP A 26 -18.94 19.94 9.32
CA ASP A 26 -17.58 20.46 9.45
C ASP A 26 -16.66 19.93 8.36
N PHE A 27 -15.82 20.82 7.84
CA PHE A 27 -14.78 20.52 6.86
C PHE A 27 -13.42 20.91 7.42
N ASN A 28 -12.39 20.17 7.02
CA ASN A 28 -11.01 20.47 7.33
C ASN A 28 -10.17 20.41 6.04
N ARG A 29 -8.86 20.57 6.19
CA ARG A 29 -7.90 20.37 5.10
C ARG A 29 -7.60 18.89 4.95
N GLU A 30 -7.44 18.42 3.72
CA GLU A 30 -7.09 17.04 3.40
C GLU A 30 -5.95 17.00 2.39
N HIS A 31 -4.89 16.26 2.70
CA HIS A 31 -3.78 16.08 1.75
C HIS A 31 -4.19 15.09 0.66
N VAL A 32 -3.87 15.40 -0.60
CA VAL A 32 -4.17 14.47 -1.72
C VAL A 32 -3.35 13.19 -1.55
N ILE A 33 -2.02 13.32 -1.43
CA ILE A 33 -1.14 12.25 -0.99
C ILE A 33 -1.04 12.31 0.54
N PRO A 34 -1.28 11.22 1.28
CA PRO A 34 -1.13 11.22 2.73
C PRO A 34 0.26 11.67 3.16
N GLU A 35 0.35 12.48 4.23
CA GLU A 35 1.64 12.94 4.75
C GLU A 35 2.56 11.79 5.21
N SER A 36 2.00 10.59 5.42
CA SER A 36 2.79 9.39 5.65
C SER A 36 3.75 9.09 4.50
N CYS A 37 3.39 9.44 3.25
CA CYS A 37 4.22 9.24 2.06
C CYS A 37 5.26 10.36 1.84
N GLY A 38 5.26 11.39 2.69
CA GLY A 38 6.20 12.52 2.63
C GLY A 38 5.54 13.83 3.04
N ARG A 39 6.34 14.76 3.59
CA ARG A 39 5.91 16.12 3.92
C ARG A 39 6.57 17.10 2.94
N PHE A 40 5.81 17.47 1.92
CA PHE A 40 6.28 18.31 0.82
C PHE A 40 6.00 19.79 1.08
N GLN A 41 6.88 20.69 0.62
CA GLN A 41 6.77 22.13 0.86
C GLN A 41 5.50 22.72 0.22
N ASP A 42 5.19 22.30 -1.01
CA ASP A 42 4.00 22.71 -1.78
C ASP A 42 3.04 21.52 -1.98
N ALA A 43 2.84 20.73 -0.92
CA ALA A 43 1.94 19.60 -0.96
C ALA A 43 0.53 20.03 -1.43
N LEU A 44 -0.08 19.25 -2.32
CA LEU A 44 -1.44 19.52 -2.75
C LEU A 44 -2.42 19.20 -1.62
N VAL A 45 -3.09 20.22 -1.13
CA VAL A 45 -4.06 20.14 -0.04
C VAL A 45 -5.43 20.61 -0.53
N ALA A 46 -6.42 19.73 -0.39
CA ALA A 46 -7.82 20.03 -0.62
C ALA A 46 -8.43 20.75 0.59
N HIS A 47 -9.09 21.89 0.34
CA HIS A 47 -9.83 22.65 1.34
C HIS A 47 -11.33 22.55 1.04
N GLU A 48 -12.14 22.33 2.07
CA GLU A 48 -13.62 22.28 1.96
C GLU A 48 -14.17 21.24 0.95
N LEU A 49 -13.37 20.22 0.57
CA LEU A 49 -13.83 19.11 -0.29
C LEU A 49 -14.33 17.89 0.49
N VAL A 50 -13.67 17.59 1.61
CA VAL A 50 -13.93 16.40 2.43
C VAL A 50 -14.36 16.85 3.82
N CYS A 51 -15.50 16.35 4.30
CA CYS A 51 -15.93 16.65 5.67
C CYS A 51 -15.05 15.92 6.69
N THR A 52 -14.95 16.46 7.90
CA THR A 52 -14.13 15.92 8.98
C THR A 52 -14.43 14.45 9.27
N SER A 53 -15.71 14.03 9.24
CA SER A 53 -16.09 12.64 9.47
C SER A 53 -15.53 11.67 8.41
N CYS A 54 -15.56 12.05 7.13
CA CYS A 54 -14.96 11.22 6.08
C CYS A 54 -13.44 11.24 6.17
N ASN A 55 -12.85 12.41 6.40
CA ASN A 55 -11.41 12.54 6.57
C ASN A 55 -10.89 11.66 7.73
N SER A 56 -11.47 11.80 8.93
CA SER A 56 -11.10 10.97 10.09
C SER A 56 -11.27 9.47 9.84
N TYR A 57 -12.29 9.06 9.07
CA TYR A 57 -12.44 7.66 8.66
C TYR A 57 -11.27 7.21 7.78
N PHE A 58 -10.89 7.98 6.76
CA PHE A 58 -9.79 7.61 5.87
C PHE A 58 -8.45 7.57 6.61
N GLY A 59 -8.15 8.59 7.43
CA GLY A 59 -6.93 8.62 8.24
C GLY A 59 -6.82 7.46 9.24
N GLY A 60 -7.96 7.02 9.78
CA GLY A 60 -8.02 5.89 10.72
C GLY A 60 -8.10 4.50 10.06
N SER A 61 -8.33 4.42 8.75
CA SER A 61 -8.48 3.15 8.03
C SER A 61 -7.58 3.09 6.78
N LEU A 62 -8.03 3.64 5.65
CA LEU A 62 -7.38 3.49 4.35
C LEU A 62 -5.93 4.00 4.33
N ASP A 63 -5.70 5.22 4.82
CA ASP A 63 -4.36 5.82 4.83
C ASP A 63 -3.42 5.03 5.78
N LEU A 64 -3.97 4.48 6.87
CA LEU A 64 -3.22 3.67 7.83
C LEU A 64 -2.78 2.32 7.24
N ILE A 65 -3.68 1.66 6.49
CA ILE A 65 -3.40 0.41 5.79
C ILE A 65 -2.28 0.63 4.77
N LEU A 66 -2.43 1.65 3.91
CA LEU A 66 -1.40 2.00 2.92
C LEU A 66 -0.06 2.33 3.60
N ALA A 67 -0.08 3.05 4.73
CA ALA A 67 1.14 3.47 5.41
C ALA A 67 1.87 2.36 6.19
N ARG A 68 1.20 1.26 6.57
CA ARG A 68 1.75 0.27 7.51
C ARG A 68 1.62 -1.19 7.06
N GLY A 69 0.88 -1.49 6.01
CA GLY A 69 0.60 -2.87 5.60
C GLY A 69 1.05 -3.22 4.19
N THR A 70 1.43 -2.25 3.36
CA THR A 70 1.71 -2.45 1.93
C THR A 70 3.17 -2.19 1.57
N ASP A 71 3.56 -2.54 0.34
CA ASP A 71 4.86 -2.19 -0.21
C ASP A 71 5.11 -0.68 -0.18
N GLU A 72 4.15 0.15 -0.59
CA GLU A 72 4.27 1.61 -0.51
C GLU A 72 4.54 2.08 0.93
N GLY A 73 3.93 1.41 1.91
CA GLY A 73 4.20 1.64 3.33
C GLY A 73 5.62 1.26 3.74
N LEU A 74 6.18 0.19 3.17
CA LEU A 74 7.54 -0.25 3.42
C LEU A 74 8.58 0.67 2.76
N GLN A 75 8.32 1.14 1.54
CA GLN A 75 9.20 2.06 0.80
C GLN A 75 9.50 3.35 1.58
N ARG A 76 8.60 3.78 2.48
CA ARG A 76 8.81 4.94 3.36
C ARG A 76 10.08 4.85 4.21
N TYR A 77 10.49 3.65 4.59
CA TYR A 77 11.69 3.45 5.41
C TYR A 77 12.95 3.34 4.55
N PHE A 78 12.85 2.74 3.36
CA PHE A 78 13.95 2.67 2.40
C PHE A 78 14.30 4.03 1.81
N PHE A 79 13.31 4.90 1.59
CA PHE A 79 13.50 6.26 1.09
C PHE A 79 13.49 7.33 2.19
N GLU A 80 13.69 6.91 3.45
CA GLU A 80 13.94 7.79 4.60
C GLU A 80 12.85 8.85 4.88
N VAL A 81 11.65 8.65 4.33
CA VAL A 81 10.44 9.41 4.73
C VAL A 81 10.06 9.12 6.18
N LYS A 82 10.45 7.94 6.68
CA LYS A 82 10.25 7.51 8.06
C LYS A 82 11.55 6.95 8.64
N PRO A 83 11.88 7.24 9.92
CA PRO A 83 13.04 6.64 10.57
C PRO A 83 12.98 5.12 10.56
N LYS A 84 14.11 4.48 10.28
CA LYS A 84 14.20 3.01 10.14
C LYS A 84 13.78 2.31 11.42
N GLU A 85 14.06 2.89 12.59
CA GLU A 85 13.72 2.36 13.93
C GLU A 85 12.21 2.17 14.11
N GLU A 86 11.39 2.95 13.40
CA GLU A 86 9.95 2.81 13.46
C GLU A 86 9.40 1.63 12.64
N ILE A 87 10.23 0.87 11.92
CA ILE A 87 9.83 -0.33 11.16
C ILE A 87 9.14 -1.37 12.05
N ALA A 88 9.44 -1.39 13.36
CA ALA A 88 8.75 -2.23 14.34
C ALA A 88 7.22 -2.01 14.41
N ARG A 89 6.71 -0.89 13.88
CA ARG A 89 5.28 -0.57 13.79
C ARG A 89 4.63 -1.00 12.47
N PHE A 90 5.41 -1.51 11.51
CA PHE A 90 4.92 -2.05 10.25
C PHE A 90 4.22 -3.40 10.48
N ARG A 91 3.09 -3.62 9.82
CA ARG A 91 2.14 -4.70 10.16
C ARG A 91 2.20 -5.89 9.21
N TYR A 92 2.84 -5.78 8.05
CA TYR A 92 2.95 -6.87 7.06
C TYR A 92 1.58 -7.45 6.65
N ASP A 93 0.51 -6.64 6.71
CA ASP A 93 -0.87 -7.11 6.47
C ASP A 93 -1.11 -7.54 5.01
N ALA A 94 -0.47 -6.86 4.06
CA ALA A 94 -0.60 -7.08 2.62
C ALA A 94 0.78 -7.30 1.96
N LEU A 95 1.76 -7.72 2.75
CA LEU A 95 3.15 -7.86 2.32
C LEU A 95 3.81 -9.05 3.03
N THR A 96 4.47 -9.91 2.28
CA THR A 96 5.31 -10.99 2.82
C THR A 96 6.68 -10.97 2.16
N ILE A 97 7.73 -11.19 2.95
CA ILE A 97 9.11 -11.25 2.49
C ILE A 97 9.61 -12.67 2.70
N HIS A 98 10.11 -13.31 1.65
CA HIS A 98 10.62 -14.67 1.68
C HIS A 98 12.12 -14.68 1.44
N TYR A 99 12.86 -15.53 2.14
CA TYR A 99 14.27 -15.77 1.88
C TYR A 99 14.48 -16.52 0.56
N GLN A 100 15.46 -16.08 -0.24
CA GLN A 100 15.79 -16.64 -1.55
C GLN A 100 17.30 -16.90 -1.71
N GLY A 101 17.91 -17.59 -0.74
CA GLY A 101 19.33 -17.97 -0.79
C GLY A 101 19.62 -19.47 -0.91
N GLY A 102 18.57 -20.31 -1.05
CA GLY A 102 18.74 -21.78 -1.02
C GLY A 102 18.90 -22.34 0.41
N GLY A 103 19.32 -23.60 0.51
CA GLY A 103 19.51 -24.26 1.81
C GLY A 103 18.21 -24.44 2.62
N ASP A 104 18.37 -24.65 3.93
CA ASP A 104 17.24 -24.94 4.82
C ASP A 104 16.28 -23.76 5.01
N TYR A 105 16.72 -22.52 4.73
CA TYR A 105 15.91 -21.31 4.88
C TYR A 105 15.13 -20.91 3.62
N ASN A 106 15.32 -21.62 2.49
CA ASN A 106 14.68 -21.23 1.24
C ASN A 106 13.16 -21.17 1.37
N GLY A 107 12.58 -20.01 1.07
CA GLY A 107 11.15 -19.71 1.21
C GLY A 107 10.70 -19.22 2.60
N ALA A 108 11.58 -19.23 3.61
CA ALA A 108 11.25 -18.82 4.97
C ALA A 108 10.81 -17.36 5.03
N ILE A 109 9.79 -17.08 5.84
CA ILE A 109 9.20 -15.76 5.98
C ILE A 109 10.09 -14.90 6.87
N LEU A 110 10.44 -13.71 6.39
CA LEU A 110 11.33 -12.77 7.05
C LEU A 110 10.56 -11.53 7.55
N ARG A 111 11.08 -10.91 8.60
CA ARG A 111 10.75 -9.54 9.01
C ARG A 111 11.99 -8.67 9.00
N LEU A 112 11.78 -7.39 8.76
CA LEU A 112 12.82 -6.38 8.84
C LEU A 112 12.81 -5.73 10.22
N SER A 113 14.00 -5.58 10.79
CA SER A 113 14.27 -4.75 11.95
C SER A 113 15.33 -3.73 11.59
N ALA A 114 15.29 -2.55 12.23
CA ALA A 114 16.35 -1.57 12.06
C ALA A 114 17.67 -2.12 12.60
N ASP A 115 18.73 -1.97 11.82
CA ASP A 115 20.08 -2.34 12.22
C ASP A 115 21.08 -1.32 11.65
N PRO A 116 21.57 -0.38 12.46
CA PRO A 116 22.53 0.63 12.01
C PRO A 116 23.87 0.05 11.52
N SER A 117 24.18 -1.21 11.87
CA SER A 117 25.39 -1.89 11.39
C SER A 117 25.25 -2.51 10.00
N ALA A 118 24.01 -2.69 9.53
CA ALA A 118 23.72 -3.24 8.21
C ALA A 118 23.89 -2.17 7.11
N THR A 119 24.38 -2.57 5.93
CA THR A 119 24.63 -1.68 4.78
C THR A 119 23.43 -0.82 4.40
N ASN A 120 22.22 -1.38 4.43
CA ASN A 120 20.97 -0.68 4.11
C ASN A 120 20.19 -0.23 5.36
N GLY A 121 20.75 -0.38 6.55
CA GLY A 121 20.11 -0.06 7.83
C GLY A 121 19.04 -1.05 8.29
N PHE A 122 18.90 -2.21 7.65
CA PHE A 122 17.95 -3.26 8.02
C PHE A 122 18.61 -4.63 8.18
N ARG A 123 18.11 -5.37 9.17
CA ARG A 123 18.36 -6.80 9.32
C ARG A 123 17.08 -7.56 9.00
N ALA A 124 17.19 -8.56 8.14
CA ALA A 124 16.10 -9.49 7.85
C ALA A 124 16.24 -10.72 8.74
N THR A 125 15.21 -11.04 9.53
CA THR A 125 15.21 -12.19 10.44
C THR A 125 14.00 -13.09 10.19
N PRO A 126 14.16 -14.42 10.20
CA PRO A 126 13.02 -15.32 10.13
C PRO A 126 12.05 -15.07 11.29
N ILE A 127 10.75 -15.03 11.00
CA ILE A 127 9.73 -15.05 12.06
C ILE A 127 9.58 -16.46 12.63
N GLU A 128 8.87 -16.61 13.75
CA GLU A 128 8.51 -17.94 14.23
C GLU A 128 7.54 -18.63 13.26
N GLN A 129 7.94 -19.80 12.77
CA GLN A 129 7.27 -20.48 11.67
C GLN A 129 7.64 -21.96 11.58
N VAL A 130 6.82 -22.71 10.84
CA VAL A 130 7.06 -24.11 10.47
C VAL A 130 7.11 -24.23 8.95
N GLY A 131 8.14 -24.91 8.46
CA GLY A 131 8.23 -25.34 7.07
C GLY A 131 7.73 -26.77 6.92
N PHE A 132 6.69 -26.98 6.12
CA PHE A 132 6.20 -28.31 5.75
C PHE A 132 6.72 -28.69 4.37
N ALA A 133 7.27 -29.90 4.23
CA ALA A 133 7.77 -30.36 2.95
C ALA A 133 6.63 -30.44 1.91
N LEU A 134 6.90 -29.99 0.69
CA LEU A 134 5.95 -30.12 -0.41
C LEU A 134 5.81 -31.59 -0.84
N SER A 135 4.60 -31.98 -1.27
CA SER A 135 4.30 -33.29 -1.83
C SER A 135 5.16 -33.62 -3.06
N SER A 136 5.65 -32.61 -3.78
CA SER A 136 6.63 -32.77 -4.87
C SER A 136 8.00 -33.26 -4.41
N GLY A 137 8.32 -33.11 -3.12
CA GLY A 137 9.65 -33.35 -2.54
C GLY A 137 10.66 -32.21 -2.78
N LEU A 138 10.25 -31.13 -3.45
CA LEU A 138 11.12 -30.01 -3.80
C LEU A 138 10.80 -28.78 -2.94
N GLY A 139 11.43 -28.69 -1.77
CA GLY A 139 11.34 -27.52 -0.89
C GLY A 139 10.28 -27.62 0.20
N PHE A 140 10.04 -26.49 0.86
CA PHE A 140 9.14 -26.36 2.00
C PHE A 140 8.19 -25.18 1.79
N GLU A 141 6.93 -25.35 2.17
CA GLU A 141 6.00 -24.25 2.37
C GLU A 141 6.11 -23.76 3.81
N TRP A 142 6.41 -22.48 3.98
CA TRP A 142 6.61 -21.86 5.28
C TRP A 142 5.36 -21.17 5.78
N MET A 143 4.97 -21.47 7.02
CA MET A 143 3.77 -20.92 7.63
C MET A 143 4.09 -20.31 9.00
N PRO A 144 3.61 -19.09 9.30
CA PRO A 144 3.70 -18.50 10.63
C PRO A 144 3.09 -19.42 11.68
N LEU A 145 3.64 -19.45 12.90
CA LEU A 145 3.11 -20.32 13.97
C LEU A 145 1.62 -20.13 14.23
N LYS A 146 1.11 -18.90 14.10
CA LYS A 146 -0.32 -18.60 14.24
C LYS A 146 -1.15 -19.49 13.30
N ASP A 147 -0.80 -19.51 12.01
CA ASP A 147 -1.53 -20.24 10.98
C ASP A 147 -1.35 -21.77 11.17
N VAL A 148 -0.20 -22.19 11.69
CA VAL A 148 0.06 -23.59 12.07
C VAL A 148 -0.89 -24.03 13.18
N TYR A 149 -1.04 -23.21 14.24
CA TYR A 149 -1.94 -23.49 15.37
C TYR A 149 -3.41 -23.41 14.99
N GLU A 150 -3.78 -22.55 14.04
CA GLU A 150 -5.12 -22.48 13.46
C GLU A 150 -5.42 -23.66 12.52
N GLY A 151 -4.40 -24.46 12.17
CA GLY A 151 -4.56 -25.67 11.37
C GLY A 151 -4.65 -25.44 9.86
N VAL A 152 -4.25 -24.26 9.37
CA VAL A 152 -4.32 -23.88 7.94
C VAL A 152 -3.62 -24.89 7.02
N TRP A 153 -2.50 -25.46 7.47
CA TRP A 153 -1.74 -26.47 6.74
C TRP A 153 -2.51 -27.76 6.46
N LYS A 154 -3.56 -28.07 7.23
CA LYS A 154 -4.36 -29.30 7.05
C LYS A 154 -5.29 -29.24 5.85
N GLU A 155 -5.60 -28.04 5.39
CA GLU A 155 -6.47 -27.80 4.23
C GLU A 155 -5.71 -27.88 2.90
N ARG A 156 -4.39 -28.09 2.97
CA ARG A 156 -3.47 -28.10 1.82
C ARG A 156 -3.12 -29.53 1.43
N ASP A 157 -3.40 -29.88 0.17
CA ASP A 157 -3.10 -31.20 -0.42
C ASP A 157 -1.69 -31.31 -1.02
N ASP A 158 -1.05 -30.16 -1.22
CA ASP A 158 0.32 -30.05 -1.74
C ASP A 158 1.40 -30.18 -0.67
N LEU A 159 1.03 -30.42 0.60
CA LEU A 159 1.95 -30.62 1.72
C LEU A 159 2.02 -32.09 2.12
N ASP A 160 3.23 -32.56 2.43
CA ASP A 160 3.46 -33.89 2.99
C ASP A 160 4.40 -33.78 4.21
N PRO A 161 3.86 -33.55 5.43
CA PRO A 161 4.64 -33.45 6.65
C PRO A 161 5.51 -34.68 6.93
N LYS A 162 5.17 -35.86 6.37
CA LYS A 162 5.96 -37.09 6.54
C LYS A 162 7.29 -37.03 5.80
N LYS A 163 7.38 -36.22 4.74
CA LYS A 163 8.63 -35.99 3.99
C LYS A 163 9.58 -35.05 4.72
N GLY A 164 9.07 -34.22 5.63
CA GLY A 164 9.91 -33.42 6.51
C GLY A 164 9.19 -32.22 7.08
N VAL A 165 9.65 -31.82 8.27
CA VAL A 165 9.22 -30.61 8.96
C VAL A 165 10.45 -29.83 9.40
N ARG A 166 10.39 -28.49 9.29
CA ARG A 166 11.40 -27.57 9.79
C ARG A 166 10.75 -26.61 10.76
N ILE A 167 11.38 -26.39 11.92
CA ILE A 167 10.82 -25.52 12.96
C ILE A 167 11.84 -24.43 13.25
N TYR A 168 11.38 -23.19 13.15
CA TYR A 168 12.07 -22.01 13.66
C TYR A 168 11.16 -21.36 14.71
N ALA A 169 11.44 -21.56 15.99
CA ALA A 169 10.64 -21.03 17.09
C ALA A 169 11.50 -20.83 18.34
N SER A 170 11.10 -19.96 19.26
CA SER A 170 11.75 -19.89 20.58
C SER A 170 11.49 -21.16 21.40
N ASP A 171 10.25 -21.67 21.37
CA ASP A 171 9.84 -22.90 22.06
C ASP A 171 9.54 -24.04 21.06
N HIS A 172 10.60 -24.70 20.61
CA HIS A 172 10.51 -25.81 19.66
C HIS A 172 9.73 -27.02 20.21
N GLU A 173 9.81 -27.28 21.52
CA GLU A 173 9.16 -28.46 22.13
C GLU A 173 7.64 -28.26 22.25
N ALA A 174 7.17 -27.04 22.51
CA ALA A 174 5.74 -26.72 22.46
C ALA A 174 5.16 -26.95 21.05
N VAL A 175 5.82 -26.42 20.00
CA VAL A 175 5.40 -26.60 18.61
C VAL A 175 5.38 -28.09 18.24
N ARG A 176 6.41 -28.84 18.64
CA ARG A 176 6.51 -30.28 18.40
C ARG A 176 5.39 -31.06 19.08
N THR A 177 5.11 -30.74 20.35
CA THR A 177 4.03 -31.37 21.12
C THR A 177 2.68 -31.14 20.46
N PHE A 178 2.43 -29.91 20.00
CA PHE A 178 1.24 -29.58 19.23
C PHE A 178 1.13 -30.39 17.93
N LEU A 179 2.16 -30.37 17.07
CA LEU A 179 2.14 -31.11 15.80
C LEU A 179 1.93 -32.61 16.00
N LYS A 180 2.52 -33.20 17.04
CA LYS A 180 2.31 -34.61 17.39
C LYS A 180 0.87 -34.89 17.84
N ALA A 181 0.27 -34.00 18.63
CA ALA A 181 -1.13 -34.11 19.04
C ALA A 181 -2.08 -34.03 17.82
N GLU A 182 -1.69 -33.26 16.80
CA GLU A 182 -2.38 -33.14 15.52
C GLU A 182 -2.07 -34.28 14.52
N GLY A 183 -1.40 -35.35 14.95
CA GLY A 183 -1.17 -36.55 14.15
C GLY A 183 -0.01 -36.45 13.16
N VAL A 184 0.82 -35.42 13.25
CA VAL A 184 2.08 -35.34 12.50
C VAL A 184 3.12 -36.18 13.22
N ASP A 185 3.41 -37.37 12.69
CA ASP A 185 4.58 -38.14 13.11
C ASP A 185 5.83 -37.43 12.58
N LEU A 186 6.78 -37.12 13.48
CA LEU A 186 7.95 -36.29 13.19
C LEU A 186 9.24 -37.12 13.21
N PRO A 187 9.42 -38.14 12.33
CA PRO A 187 10.65 -38.92 12.31
C PRO A 187 11.84 -38.14 11.74
N SER A 188 11.60 -37.07 10.95
CA SER A 188 12.61 -36.28 10.23
C SER A 188 12.40 -34.77 10.39
N TRP A 189 12.28 -34.30 11.63
CA TRP A 189 12.28 -32.86 11.92
C TRP A 189 13.70 -32.34 12.16
N ARG A 190 13.92 -31.06 11.87
CA ARG A 190 15.19 -30.37 12.12
C ARG A 190 14.93 -29.01 12.74
N GLN A 191 15.59 -28.75 13.87
CA GLN A 191 15.69 -27.42 14.44
C GLN A 191 16.55 -26.56 13.52
N MET A 192 16.05 -25.38 13.21
CA MET A 192 16.84 -24.40 12.48
C MET A 192 17.72 -23.61 13.45
N ALA A 193 19.00 -23.45 13.09
CA ALA A 193 19.94 -22.68 13.88
C ALA A 193 19.67 -21.19 13.68
N ARG A 194 19.37 -20.45 14.74
CA ARG A 194 19.35 -18.98 14.71
C ARG A 194 20.73 -18.48 14.31
N ASP A 195 20.90 -18.09 13.07
CA ASP A 195 22.10 -17.42 12.61
C ASP A 195 21.91 -15.91 12.84
N ASP A 196 21.98 -15.52 14.11
CA ASP A 196 21.73 -14.15 14.55
C ASP A 196 22.88 -13.20 14.14
N ASP A 197 24.03 -13.74 13.69
CA ASP A 197 25.29 -13.02 13.46
C ASP A 197 25.74 -12.94 11.99
N SER A 198 25.04 -13.56 11.04
CA SER A 198 25.41 -13.41 9.63
C SER A 198 25.23 -11.95 9.18
N SER A 199 26.33 -11.32 8.78
CA SER A 199 26.36 -9.98 8.16
C SER A 199 26.21 -10.06 6.64
N GLU A 200 25.82 -11.22 6.11
CA GLU A 200 25.71 -11.46 4.67
C GLU A 200 24.45 -10.80 4.13
N GLU A 201 24.57 -10.17 2.96
CA GLU A 201 23.42 -9.69 2.23
C GLU A 201 22.56 -10.88 1.80
N VAL A 202 21.28 -10.85 2.18
CA VAL A 202 20.34 -11.90 1.84
C VAL A 202 19.49 -11.49 0.65
N LEU A 203 19.40 -12.37 -0.35
CA LEU A 203 18.44 -12.21 -1.42
C LEU A 203 17.04 -12.55 -0.89
N VAL A 204 16.07 -11.70 -1.17
CA VAL A 204 14.68 -11.87 -0.75
C VAL A 204 13.73 -11.81 -1.93
N HIS A 205 12.66 -12.59 -1.84
CA HIS A 205 11.51 -12.52 -2.72
C HIS A 205 10.35 -11.87 -1.98
N GLN A 206 9.87 -10.73 -2.48
CA GLN A 206 8.80 -9.96 -1.87
C GLN A 206 7.47 -10.22 -2.58
N VAL A 207 6.43 -10.53 -1.81
CA VAL A 207 5.06 -10.73 -2.31
C VAL A 207 4.14 -9.67 -1.73
N SER A 208 3.68 -8.77 -2.58
CA SER A 208 2.72 -7.72 -2.25
C SER A 208 1.33 -8.11 -2.72
N ARG A 209 0.32 -7.97 -1.85
CA ARG A 209 -1.08 -8.23 -2.18
C ARG A 209 -1.83 -6.90 -2.28
N ILE A 210 -2.54 -6.70 -3.38
CA ILE A 210 -3.37 -5.51 -3.57
C ILE A 210 -4.78 -5.90 -3.16
N THR A 211 -5.12 -5.64 -1.89
CA THR A 211 -6.44 -5.92 -1.34
C THR A 211 -7.42 -4.81 -1.67
N THR A 212 -8.72 -5.08 -1.53
CA THR A 212 -9.77 -4.06 -1.75
C THR A 212 -9.52 -2.78 -0.92
N ASP A 213 -8.98 -2.87 0.29
CA ASP A 213 -8.67 -1.67 1.08
C ASP A 213 -7.47 -0.88 0.56
N VAL A 214 -6.47 -1.56 -0.01
CA VAL A 214 -5.36 -0.90 -0.72
C VAL A 214 -5.90 -0.19 -1.95
N GLU A 215 -6.75 -0.86 -2.72
CA GLU A 215 -7.41 -0.26 -3.87
C GLU A 215 -8.19 1.00 -3.47
N ARG A 216 -9.01 0.92 -2.42
CA ARG A 216 -9.77 2.07 -1.91
C ARG A 216 -8.87 3.23 -1.49
N ALA A 217 -7.72 2.95 -0.88
CA ALA A 217 -6.75 3.99 -0.51
C ALA A 217 -6.16 4.69 -1.75
N ILE A 218 -5.76 3.92 -2.77
CA ILE A 218 -5.26 4.46 -4.04
C ILE A 218 -6.33 5.25 -4.78
N ALA A 219 -7.56 4.72 -4.87
CA ALA A 219 -8.69 5.41 -5.46
C ALA A 219 -9.01 6.72 -4.74
N LYS A 220 -8.90 6.76 -3.40
CA LYS A 220 -9.06 7.97 -2.58
C LYS A 220 -8.04 9.04 -2.96
N ILE A 221 -6.76 8.68 -3.09
CA ILE A 221 -5.69 9.61 -3.51
C ILE A 221 -6.03 10.20 -4.88
N SER A 222 -6.35 9.33 -5.84
CA SER A 222 -6.67 9.69 -7.21
C SER A 222 -7.93 10.58 -7.29
N PHE A 223 -9.00 10.24 -6.57
CA PHE A 223 -10.26 10.97 -6.58
C PHE A 223 -10.15 12.33 -5.88
N ASN A 224 -9.38 12.42 -4.79
CA ASN A 224 -9.03 13.70 -4.16
C ASN A 224 -8.30 14.61 -5.16
N TYR A 225 -7.37 14.05 -5.95
CA TYR A 225 -6.65 14.79 -6.97
C TYR A 225 -7.56 15.29 -8.10
N LEU A 226 -8.45 14.43 -8.63
CA LEU A 226 -9.48 14.82 -9.60
C LEU A 226 -10.30 16.00 -9.09
N ALA A 227 -10.78 15.92 -7.85
CA ALA A 227 -11.60 16.95 -7.22
C ALA A 227 -10.82 18.25 -6.98
N LEU A 228 -9.54 18.18 -6.64
CA LEU A 228 -8.69 19.36 -6.49
C LEU A 228 -8.49 20.10 -7.82
N VAL A 229 -8.22 19.37 -8.90
CA VAL A 229 -7.93 19.95 -10.24
C VAL A 229 -9.20 20.50 -10.90
N ASN A 230 -10.33 19.80 -10.75
CA ASN A 230 -11.57 20.10 -11.46
C ASN A 230 -12.61 20.85 -10.61
N GLY A 231 -12.39 20.91 -9.29
CA GLY A 231 -13.28 21.53 -8.32
C GLY A 231 -14.39 20.60 -7.82
N ALA A 232 -14.94 20.94 -6.65
CA ALA A 232 -15.97 20.15 -5.97
C ALA A 232 -17.20 19.87 -6.84
N ALA A 233 -17.68 20.88 -7.59
CA ALA A 233 -18.87 20.75 -8.42
C ALA A 233 -18.73 19.65 -9.49
N PHE A 234 -17.53 19.50 -10.05
CA PHE A 234 -17.25 18.44 -11.01
C PHE A 234 -17.25 17.07 -10.32
N ALA A 235 -16.54 16.91 -9.20
CA ALA A 235 -16.46 15.64 -8.46
C ALA A 235 -17.80 15.21 -7.80
N LEU A 236 -18.72 16.15 -7.58
CA LEU A 236 -20.06 15.89 -7.05
C LEU A 236 -21.05 15.38 -8.11
N ARG A 237 -20.65 15.27 -9.39
CA ARG A 237 -21.52 14.74 -10.43
C ARG A 237 -21.89 13.27 -10.17
N PRO A 238 -23.10 12.84 -10.58
CA PRO A 238 -23.53 11.44 -10.44
C PRO A 238 -22.63 10.43 -11.14
N ASP A 239 -21.93 10.87 -12.19
CA ASP A 239 -20.95 10.07 -12.95
C ASP A 239 -19.89 9.43 -12.02
N PHE A 240 -19.60 10.05 -10.88
CA PHE A 240 -18.61 9.61 -9.90
C PHE A 240 -19.21 8.91 -8.67
N ASP A 241 -20.52 8.68 -8.63
CA ASP A 241 -21.18 7.98 -7.52
C ASP A 241 -20.61 6.58 -7.26
N PRO A 242 -20.31 5.76 -8.30
CA PRO A 242 -19.71 4.44 -8.10
C PRO A 242 -18.38 4.46 -7.36
N ILE A 243 -17.40 5.20 -7.88
CA ILE A 243 -16.05 5.26 -7.29
C ILE A 243 -16.11 5.86 -5.88
N ARG A 244 -16.98 6.84 -5.65
CA ARG A 244 -17.18 7.46 -4.35
C ARG A 244 -17.71 6.47 -3.31
N ARG A 245 -18.69 5.65 -3.70
CA ARG A 245 -19.28 4.61 -2.85
C ARG A 245 -18.27 3.50 -2.56
N PHE A 246 -17.50 3.09 -3.56
CA PHE A 246 -16.39 2.16 -3.40
C PHE A 246 -15.38 2.68 -2.37
N ILE A 247 -14.86 3.89 -2.56
CA ILE A 247 -13.88 4.49 -1.63
C ILE A 247 -14.47 4.59 -0.21
N ARG A 248 -15.68 5.16 -0.05
CA ARG A 248 -16.21 5.46 1.28
C ARG A 248 -16.77 4.23 2.01
N PHE A 249 -17.39 3.31 1.30
CA PHE A 249 -18.20 2.23 1.88
C PHE A 249 -17.77 0.83 1.46
N GLY A 250 -16.80 0.67 0.56
CA GLY A 250 -16.37 -0.64 0.05
C GLY A 250 -17.42 -1.32 -0.83
N GLN A 251 -18.34 -0.55 -1.43
CA GLN A 251 -19.36 -1.09 -2.32
C GLN A 251 -18.75 -1.29 -3.71
N GLU A 252 -18.44 -2.53 -4.06
CA GLU A 252 -17.88 -2.90 -5.37
C GLU A 252 -18.92 -2.80 -6.50
N GLN A 253 -18.44 -2.51 -7.71
CA GLN A 253 -19.15 -2.74 -8.96
C GLN A 253 -18.64 -4.02 -9.63
N GLN A 254 -19.37 -4.51 -10.63
CA GLN A 254 -19.02 -5.72 -11.38
C GLN A 254 -17.70 -5.58 -12.18
N VAL A 255 -17.19 -4.36 -12.39
CA VAL A 255 -15.94 -4.07 -13.11
C VAL A 255 -14.95 -3.43 -12.12
N GLY A 256 -13.70 -3.90 -12.13
CA GLY A 256 -12.65 -3.40 -11.25
C GLY A 256 -12.33 -1.93 -11.51
N PHE A 257 -12.31 -1.12 -10.45
CA PHE A 257 -11.97 0.31 -10.54
C PHE A 257 -10.48 0.57 -10.77
N ILE A 258 -9.63 -0.42 -10.50
CA ILE A 258 -8.19 -0.24 -10.48
C ILE A 258 -7.52 -1.31 -11.32
N HIS A 259 -6.65 -0.85 -12.22
CA HIS A 259 -5.72 -1.68 -12.93
C HIS A 259 -4.32 -1.38 -12.45
N VAL A 260 -3.56 -2.43 -12.12
CA VAL A 260 -2.19 -2.33 -11.65
C VAL A 260 -1.29 -2.68 -12.82
N ASP A 261 -0.50 -1.71 -13.25
CA ASP A 261 0.54 -1.92 -14.23
C ASP A 261 1.89 -2.04 -13.51
N THR A 262 2.49 -3.22 -13.65
CA THR A 262 3.80 -3.54 -13.09
C THR A 262 4.94 -3.19 -14.04
N ASN A 263 4.64 -2.74 -15.27
CA ASN A 263 5.67 -2.16 -16.13
C ASN A 263 6.16 -0.86 -15.49
N GLU A 264 7.47 -0.61 -15.59
CA GLU A 264 8.10 0.56 -14.98
C GLU A 264 7.25 1.80 -15.20
N VAL A 265 6.96 2.48 -14.09
CA VAL A 265 6.43 3.84 -14.11
C VAL A 265 7.59 4.67 -14.61
N LEU A 266 7.69 4.72 -15.94
CA LEU A 266 7.77 5.92 -16.74
C LEU A 266 8.99 6.02 -17.67
N SER A 267 8.65 6.11 -18.94
CA SER A 267 9.15 7.08 -19.92
C SER A 267 8.82 8.54 -19.52
N LEU A 268 8.96 8.93 -18.23
CA LEU A 268 8.72 10.32 -17.82
C LEU A 268 9.94 11.12 -18.24
N PRO A 269 9.73 12.39 -18.64
CA PRO A 269 10.83 13.32 -18.77
C PRO A 269 11.60 13.37 -17.43
N ARG A 270 12.89 13.04 -17.47
CA ARG A 270 13.79 13.24 -16.33
C ARG A 270 13.77 14.73 -15.95
N PRO A 271 13.75 15.10 -14.66
CA PRO A 271 14.07 16.45 -14.26
C PRO A 271 15.44 16.84 -14.86
N PRO A 272 15.57 18.03 -15.50
CA PRO A 272 16.83 18.45 -16.11
C PRO A 272 17.98 18.41 -15.10
N GLY A 273 19.07 17.72 -15.44
CA GLY A 273 20.27 17.63 -14.60
C GLY A 273 20.41 16.39 -13.73
N THR A 274 19.45 15.44 -13.78
CA THR A 274 19.56 14.19 -13.00
C THR A 274 20.47 13.17 -13.70
N PRO A 275 21.53 12.65 -13.04
CA PRO A 275 22.38 11.57 -13.56
C PRO A 275 21.57 10.32 -13.94
N GLU A 276 22.06 9.56 -14.93
CA GLU A 276 21.36 8.39 -15.49
C GLU A 276 21.19 7.23 -14.50
N ASP A 277 22.05 7.17 -13.48
CA ASP A 277 22.09 6.18 -12.40
C ASP A 277 21.30 6.61 -11.15
N GLN A 278 20.78 7.84 -11.10
CA GLN A 278 20.01 8.38 -9.97
C GLN A 278 18.58 8.71 -10.39
N ARG A 279 17.79 7.70 -10.78
CA ARG A 279 16.36 7.96 -11.03
C ARG A 279 15.74 8.54 -9.75
N PRO A 280 15.09 9.72 -9.82
CA PRO A 280 14.52 10.34 -8.64
C PRO A 280 13.34 9.48 -8.17
N VAL A 281 13.29 9.24 -6.86
CA VAL A 281 12.16 8.58 -6.22
C VAL A 281 11.00 9.57 -6.19
N VAL A 282 9.91 9.24 -6.90
CA VAL A 282 8.83 10.18 -7.12
C VAL A 282 7.46 9.59 -6.83
N HIS A 283 6.52 10.43 -6.37
CA HIS A 283 5.10 10.11 -6.50
C HIS A 283 4.55 10.80 -7.74
N VAL A 284 3.66 10.13 -8.47
CA VAL A 284 3.05 10.68 -9.69
C VAL A 284 1.54 10.58 -9.58
N LEU A 285 0.87 11.69 -9.85
CA LEU A 285 -0.58 11.80 -9.94
C LEU A 285 -0.96 12.37 -11.30
N THR A 286 -1.86 11.70 -12.02
CA THR A 286 -2.48 12.28 -13.22
C THR A 286 -4.00 12.16 -13.17
N VAL A 287 -4.65 13.01 -13.95
CA VAL A 287 -6.07 12.90 -14.26
C VAL A 287 -6.26 13.26 -15.73
N GLU A 288 -6.91 12.38 -16.47
CA GLU A 288 -7.08 12.50 -17.93
C GLU A 288 -8.24 11.63 -18.42
N TYR A 289 -8.49 11.67 -19.73
CA TYR A 289 -9.37 10.68 -20.34
C TYR A 289 -8.55 9.42 -20.70
N SER A 290 -9.21 8.27 -20.78
CA SER A 290 -8.60 7.07 -21.38
C SER A 290 -8.14 7.32 -22.82
N LEU A 291 -7.32 6.40 -23.38
CA LEU A 291 -6.76 6.52 -24.73
C LEU A 291 -7.81 6.78 -25.82
N HIS A 292 -9.01 6.19 -25.68
CA HIS A 292 -10.13 6.35 -26.61
C HIS A 292 -11.12 7.45 -26.19
N GLU A 293 -10.73 8.26 -25.20
CA GLU A 293 -11.54 9.31 -24.59
C GLU A 293 -12.92 8.86 -24.09
N THR A 294 -13.05 7.57 -23.76
CA THR A 294 -14.33 6.96 -23.36
C THR A 294 -14.62 7.05 -21.88
N SER A 295 -13.61 7.24 -21.04
CA SER A 295 -13.72 7.20 -19.57
C SER A 295 -12.81 8.25 -18.94
N VAL A 296 -13.09 8.61 -17.69
CA VAL A 296 -12.22 9.48 -16.88
C VAL A 296 -11.34 8.60 -16.01
N ILE A 297 -10.03 8.75 -16.15
CA ILE A 297 -9.05 7.97 -15.39
C ILE A 297 -8.11 8.88 -14.60
N GLY A 298 -7.55 8.34 -13.53
CA GLY A 298 -6.41 8.92 -12.85
C GLY A 298 -5.30 7.91 -12.70
N GLN A 299 -4.06 8.36 -12.72
CA GLN A 299 -2.91 7.51 -12.43
C GLN A 299 -2.32 7.89 -11.07
N VAL A 300 -1.96 6.89 -10.28
CA VAL A 300 -1.24 7.05 -9.02
C VAL A 300 -0.02 6.14 -9.06
N SER A 301 1.13 6.68 -8.75
CA SER A 301 2.32 5.90 -8.42
C SER A 301 2.95 6.51 -7.19
N LEU A 302 3.30 5.66 -6.23
CA LEU A 302 3.99 6.07 -5.01
C LEU A 302 5.40 5.50 -5.03
N PHE A 303 6.38 6.33 -4.68
CA PHE A 303 7.80 5.98 -4.60
C PHE A 303 8.39 5.38 -5.88
N GLY A 304 7.80 5.69 -7.05
CA GLY A 304 8.19 5.09 -8.33
C GLY A 304 7.92 3.59 -8.44
N GLY A 305 7.11 3.03 -7.52
CA GLY A 305 6.75 1.61 -7.44
C GLY A 305 5.72 1.21 -8.48
N PHE A 306 4.57 0.69 -8.06
CA PHE A 306 3.50 0.32 -9.01
C PHE A 306 2.85 1.55 -9.67
N ARG A 307 2.35 1.38 -10.90
CA ARG A 307 1.42 2.33 -11.52
C ARG A 307 -0.01 1.81 -11.37
N TYR A 308 -0.81 2.54 -10.62
CA TYR A 308 -2.22 2.30 -10.48
C TYR A 308 -3.00 3.18 -11.46
N VAL A 309 -3.84 2.58 -12.29
CA VAL A 309 -4.80 3.29 -13.15
C VAL A 309 -6.18 3.14 -12.52
N VAL A 310 -6.74 4.26 -12.07
CA VAL A 310 -8.05 4.33 -11.40
C VAL A 310 -9.09 4.83 -12.40
N CYS A 311 -10.13 4.04 -12.65
CA CYS A 311 -11.31 4.48 -13.40
C CYS A 311 -12.23 5.28 -12.46
N HIS A 312 -12.39 6.58 -12.72
CA HIS A 312 -13.28 7.44 -11.95
C HIS A 312 -14.72 7.41 -12.47
N ALA A 313 -14.88 7.32 -13.79
CA ALA A 313 -16.17 7.23 -14.47
C ALA A 313 -16.01 6.43 -15.76
N GLU A 314 -16.91 5.47 -15.99
CA GLU A 314 -16.88 4.60 -17.19
C GLU A 314 -17.18 5.34 -18.50
N THR A 315 -17.79 6.53 -18.39
CA THR A 315 -18.10 7.40 -19.52
C THR A 315 -17.32 8.72 -19.44
N ALA A 316 -17.03 9.31 -20.60
CA ALA A 316 -16.43 10.62 -20.69
C ALA A 316 -17.31 11.66 -19.98
N VAL A 317 -16.70 12.48 -19.13
CA VAL A 317 -17.39 13.54 -18.41
C VAL A 317 -16.94 14.90 -18.97
N PRO A 318 -17.79 15.61 -19.75
CA PRO A 318 -17.41 16.87 -20.37
C PRO A 318 -16.93 17.90 -19.34
N GLY A 319 -15.89 18.65 -19.72
CA GLY A 319 -15.28 19.68 -18.89
C GLY A 319 -14.12 19.20 -18.01
N LEU A 320 -13.66 17.95 -18.17
CA LEU A 320 -12.45 17.47 -17.50
C LEU A 320 -11.24 18.31 -17.88
N ARG A 321 -10.58 18.88 -16.88
CA ARG A 321 -9.26 19.48 -16.95
C ARG A 321 -8.22 18.40 -16.69
N ARG A 322 -7.40 18.12 -17.71
CA ARG A 322 -6.25 17.21 -17.60
C ARG A 322 -5.16 17.87 -16.76
N SER A 323 -4.49 17.11 -15.91
CA SER A 323 -3.38 17.62 -15.10
C SER A 323 -2.53 16.48 -14.56
N GLY A 324 -1.23 16.71 -14.47
CA GLY A 324 -0.32 15.83 -13.74
C GLY A 324 0.49 16.58 -12.69
N HIS A 325 0.86 15.91 -11.60
CA HIS A 325 1.85 16.40 -10.64
C HIS A 325 2.83 15.28 -10.28
N LEU A 326 4.07 15.67 -10.08
CA LEU A 326 5.18 14.85 -9.62
C LEU A 326 5.65 15.39 -8.28
N TYR A 327 5.80 14.51 -7.30
CA TYR A 327 6.35 14.81 -5.99
C TYR A 327 7.74 14.20 -5.91
N ASN A 328 8.77 15.03 -5.78
CA ASN A 328 10.13 14.54 -5.60
C ASN A 328 10.34 14.21 -4.11
N VAL A 329 10.52 12.93 -3.79
CA VAL A 329 10.64 12.46 -2.40
C VAL A 329 11.94 12.95 -1.76
N ALA A 330 13.04 13.02 -2.53
CA ALA A 330 14.33 13.47 -2.02
C ALA A 330 14.36 14.99 -1.78
N GLU A 331 13.80 15.77 -2.70
CA GLU A 331 13.79 17.23 -2.61
C GLU A 331 12.61 17.80 -1.80
N LEU A 332 11.63 16.96 -1.44
CA LEU A 332 10.37 17.34 -0.80
C LEU A 332 9.62 18.44 -1.58
N SER A 333 9.74 18.41 -2.91
CA SER A 333 9.18 19.39 -3.84
C SER A 333 8.03 18.79 -4.65
N VAL A 334 7.15 19.66 -5.18
CA VAL A 334 6.04 19.28 -6.05
C VAL A 334 6.11 20.07 -7.34
N VAL A 335 6.07 19.36 -8.48
CA VAL A 335 6.16 19.94 -9.82
C VAL A 335 4.93 19.54 -10.61
N ARG A 336 4.29 20.51 -11.26
CA ARG A 336 3.20 20.23 -12.20
C ARG A 336 3.77 19.66 -13.51
N LEU A 337 3.23 18.54 -13.97
CA LEU A 337 3.59 17.90 -15.24
C LEU A 337 2.78 18.53 -16.38
N GLY A 338 3.48 19.21 -17.30
CA GLY A 338 2.93 19.72 -18.56
C GLY A 338 1.81 20.77 -18.42
N LYS A 339 1.47 21.42 -19.54
CA LYS A 339 0.27 22.24 -19.72
C LYS A 339 -0.63 21.59 -20.75
#